data_AF-A0A212CFM3-F1
#
_entry.id   AF-A0A212CFM3-F1
#
_cell.length_a   1.000
_cell.length_b   1.000
_cell.length_c   1.000
_cell.angle_alpha   90.00
_cell.angle_beta   90.00
_cell.angle_gamma   90.00
#
_symmetry.space_group_name_H-M   'P 1'
#
loop_
_entity.id
_entity.type
_entity.pdbx_description
1 polymer ?
#
loop_
_entity_poly.entity_id
_entity_poly.type
_entity_poly.pdbx_seq_one_letter_code
_entity_poly.pdbx_strand_id
1 'polypeptide(L)'
;TEALSPSLQRALWASRRTAGGVPGRSLCRIRGRLRDRKPGRLALAAGSVRLPGAAMQSLEVGLVLAPPREPRLTRWLRRGSGILAHLVAVGFTIFLTVLSRPGTSLFSWHPVFMALAFCLCMAEAILLFSPEHSLFFFCSRKARIRLHWAGQTLAILGAALGLGFIISSRTRSELPHLVSWHSWVGALTLLATISQALCGLCLLCPRAARVSRVARLKLYHLTCGLVVYLMATVTVLLGMHSVWFQAQIKGAAWYLCLALPLYPALVVMHQISSSYLPRKKMEIAT
;
A
#
# COMPACT_ATOMS: atom_id res chain seq x y z
N THR A 1 25.35 28.06 44.18
CA THR A 1 25.42 26.65 43.73
C THR A 1 25.99 26.66 42.34
N GLU A 2 27.31 26.54 42.28
CA GLU A 2 28.16 26.98 41.18
C GLU A 2 28.28 25.97 40.04
N ALA A 3 28.44 26.53 38.83
CA ALA A 3 28.61 25.83 37.57
C ALA A 3 30.00 25.19 37.44
N LEU A 4 30.05 23.98 36.86
CA LEU A 4 31.29 23.23 36.61
C LEU A 4 32.21 23.91 35.56
N SER A 5 33.52 23.73 35.75
CA SER A 5 34.58 24.41 35.00
C SER A 5 34.89 23.79 33.61
N PRO A 6 35.39 24.60 32.64
CA PRO A 6 35.64 24.18 31.24
C PRO A 6 36.87 23.26 31.02
N SER A 7 37.52 22.79 32.09
CA SER A 7 38.70 21.90 32.01
C SER A 7 38.32 20.41 31.99
N LEU A 8 37.13 20.04 32.48
CA LEU A 8 36.64 18.66 32.49
C LEU A 8 36.04 18.18 31.16
N GLN A 9 35.61 19.10 30.28
CA GLN A 9 35.05 18.74 28.96
C GLN A 9 36.11 18.41 27.89
N ARG A 10 37.39 18.74 28.11
CA ARG A 10 38.47 18.45 27.15
C ARG A 10 39.19 17.11 27.38
N ALA A 11 39.04 16.49 28.55
CA ALA A 11 39.69 15.22 28.87
C ALA A 11 39.00 13.99 28.24
N LEU A 12 37.73 14.09 27.85
CA LEU A 12 36.98 12.95 27.28
C LEU A 12 37.12 12.79 25.75
N TRP A 13 37.79 13.72 25.06
CA TRP A 13 37.96 13.68 23.59
C TRP A 13 39.35 13.22 23.11
N ALA A 14 40.29 12.91 24.01
CA ALA A 14 41.68 12.59 23.65
C ALA A 14 42.06 11.09 23.74
N SER A 15 41.14 10.18 24.05
CA SER A 15 41.47 8.77 24.37
C SER A 15 41.21 7.74 23.25
N ARG A 16 40.82 8.12 22.02
CA ARG A 16 40.57 7.13 20.95
C ARG A 16 41.22 7.44 19.60
N ARG A 17 42.49 7.84 19.62
CA ARG A 17 43.37 7.72 18.44
C ARG A 17 44.76 7.29 18.90
N THR A 18 45.36 6.39 18.12
CA THR A 18 46.78 5.97 18.01
C THR A 18 47.36 4.86 18.92
N ALA A 19 47.32 3.64 18.41
CA ALA A 19 48.43 2.66 18.30
C ALA A 19 48.09 1.80 17.06
N GLY A 20 48.83 1.67 15.93
CA GLY A 20 50.27 1.59 15.63
C GLY A 20 50.71 0.11 15.64
N GLY A 21 51.22 -0.59 14.62
CA GLY A 21 51.47 -0.41 13.18
C GLY A 21 52.23 -1.66 12.60
N VAL A 22 52.00 -1.98 11.30
CA VAL A 22 52.97 -2.47 10.23
C VAL A 22 53.65 -3.88 10.36
N PRO A 23 54.20 -4.57 9.31
CA PRO A 23 53.93 -4.72 7.85
C PRO A 23 53.77 -6.21 7.35
N GLY A 24 53.37 -6.42 6.07
CA GLY A 24 53.97 -7.51 5.26
C GLY A 24 53.06 -8.43 4.41
N ARG A 25 53.06 -8.17 3.09
CA ARG A 25 52.99 -9.10 1.92
C ARG A 25 51.74 -9.97 1.65
N SER A 26 51.20 -9.70 0.44
CA SER A 26 50.87 -10.65 -0.64
C SER A 26 49.62 -11.55 -0.54
N LEU A 27 48.58 -11.25 -1.33
CA LEU A 27 48.32 -12.02 -2.56
C LEU A 27 47.14 -11.46 -3.36
N CYS A 28 47.42 -11.30 -4.65
CA CYS A 28 46.57 -10.88 -5.75
C CYS A 28 45.59 -12.00 -6.17
N ARG A 29 44.33 -11.66 -6.53
CA ARG A 29 43.67 -12.35 -7.66
C ARG A 29 42.59 -11.53 -8.38
N ILE A 30 43.08 -10.86 -9.44
CA ILE A 30 42.55 -10.84 -10.82
C ILE A 30 41.11 -10.34 -11.04
N ARG A 31 41.01 -9.11 -11.56
CA ARG A 31 40.04 -8.80 -12.63
C ARG A 31 40.64 -7.79 -13.61
N GLY A 32 41.46 -8.29 -14.54
CA GLY A 32 41.80 -7.57 -15.77
C GLY A 32 40.68 -7.77 -16.79
N ARG A 33 40.06 -6.70 -17.26
CA ARG A 33 39.29 -6.68 -18.50
C ARG A 33 39.81 -5.50 -19.32
N LEU A 34 40.73 -5.80 -20.21
CA LEU A 34 41.30 -4.88 -21.19
C LEU A 34 40.85 -5.34 -22.57
N ARG A 35 40.56 -4.33 -23.39
CA ARG A 35 40.71 -4.29 -24.85
C ARG A 35 39.46 -4.57 -25.69
N ASP A 36 38.80 -3.46 -26.00
CA ASP A 36 38.18 -3.20 -27.30
C ASP A 36 39.08 -3.64 -28.46
N ARG A 37 38.52 -4.46 -29.36
CA ARG A 37 38.93 -4.55 -30.78
C ARG A 37 37.75 -5.07 -31.61
N LYS A 38 37.21 -4.22 -32.48
CA LYS A 38 36.53 -4.65 -33.71
C LYS A 38 37.53 -5.42 -34.59
N PRO A 39 37.03 -6.37 -35.40
CA PRO A 39 37.27 -6.24 -36.83
C PRO A 39 36.01 -6.49 -37.66
N GLY A 40 35.96 -5.80 -38.79
CA GLY A 40 34.91 -5.91 -39.79
C GLY A 40 35.12 -7.08 -40.76
N ARG A 41 34.02 -7.35 -41.48
CA ARG A 41 33.89 -7.93 -42.83
C ARG A 41 35.04 -8.80 -43.34
N LEU A 42 34.76 -10.09 -43.48
CA LEU A 42 35.23 -10.89 -44.60
C LEU A 42 34.11 -11.86 -44.98
N ALA A 43 33.63 -11.69 -46.20
CA ALA A 43 32.73 -12.59 -46.88
C ALA A 43 33.53 -13.84 -47.29
N LEU A 44 32.96 -15.02 -47.07
CA LEU A 44 33.36 -16.23 -47.79
C LEU A 44 32.10 -17.00 -48.13
N ALA A 45 31.83 -17.08 -49.43
CA ALA A 45 30.88 -17.99 -50.03
C ALA A 45 31.50 -19.40 -50.13
N ALA A 46 30.67 -20.43 -49.96
CA ALA A 46 30.68 -21.73 -50.65
C ALA A 46 30.24 -22.85 -49.70
N GLY A 47 29.43 -23.78 -50.22
CA GLY A 47 29.32 -25.12 -49.66
C GLY A 47 27.90 -25.56 -49.31
N SER A 48 27.09 -25.82 -50.34
CA SER A 48 25.90 -26.64 -50.26
C SER A 48 26.24 -28.08 -49.86
N VAL A 49 25.67 -28.58 -48.77
CA VAL A 49 25.49 -30.02 -48.54
C VAL A 49 24.04 -30.26 -48.16
N ARG A 50 23.34 -30.95 -49.06
CA ARG A 50 21.95 -31.39 -48.95
C ARG A 50 22.00 -32.80 -48.35
N LEU A 51 21.37 -33.01 -47.19
CA LEU A 51 21.08 -34.34 -46.63
C LEU A 51 19.56 -34.55 -46.58
N PRO A 52 19.07 -35.78 -46.83
CA PRO A 52 17.66 -36.05 -47.09
C PRO A 52 16.86 -36.34 -45.82
N GLY A 53 15.59 -35.95 -45.84
CA GLY A 53 14.48 -36.74 -45.32
C GLY A 53 14.46 -37.06 -43.82
N ALA A 54 13.87 -36.15 -43.04
CA ALA A 54 13.09 -36.54 -41.88
C ALA A 54 11.88 -35.59 -41.78
N ALA A 55 10.70 -36.16 -42.00
CA ALA A 55 9.44 -35.47 -41.82
C ALA A 55 9.31 -34.99 -40.37
N MET A 56 9.11 -33.69 -40.19
CA MET A 56 8.39 -33.21 -39.01
C MET A 56 7.50 -32.06 -39.47
N GLN A 57 6.20 -32.37 -39.46
CA GLN A 57 5.11 -31.47 -39.76
C GLN A 57 5.32 -30.13 -39.05
N SER A 58 5.52 -29.08 -39.83
CA SER A 58 5.34 -27.71 -39.38
C SER A 58 3.83 -27.45 -39.42
N LEU A 59 3.16 -27.59 -38.28
CA LEU A 59 1.75 -27.25 -38.14
C LEU A 59 1.56 -26.33 -36.93
N GLU A 60 0.97 -25.18 -37.21
CA GLU A 60 0.45 -24.19 -36.28
C GLU A 60 1.46 -23.49 -35.35
N VAL A 61 2.16 -22.50 -35.92
CA VAL A 61 2.39 -21.25 -35.19
C VAL A 61 1.01 -20.66 -34.91
N GLY A 62 0.41 -21.11 -33.81
CA GLY A 62 -0.83 -20.56 -33.28
C GLY A 62 -0.63 -19.06 -33.15
N LEU A 63 -1.34 -18.33 -34.02
CA LEU A 63 -1.48 -16.89 -33.99
C LEU A 63 -1.93 -16.53 -32.57
N VAL A 64 -0.98 -16.14 -31.71
CA VAL A 64 -1.29 -15.50 -30.44
C VAL A 64 -2.06 -14.25 -30.83
N LEU A 65 -3.37 -14.35 -30.80
CA LEU A 65 -4.31 -13.26 -30.97
C LEU A 65 -3.83 -12.18 -30.01
N ALA A 66 -3.18 -11.14 -30.57
CA ALA A 66 -2.79 -10.00 -29.81
C ALA A 66 -4.03 -9.55 -29.03
N PRO A 67 -3.95 -9.37 -27.69
CA PRO A 67 -5.12 -9.03 -26.91
C PRO A 67 -5.79 -7.82 -27.56
N PRO A 68 -7.12 -7.81 -27.71
CA PRO A 68 -7.82 -6.74 -28.40
C PRO A 68 -7.35 -5.41 -27.82
N ARG A 69 -6.88 -4.50 -28.71
CA ARG A 69 -6.37 -3.19 -28.31
C ARG A 69 -7.42 -2.53 -27.43
N GLU A 70 -7.14 -2.39 -26.13
CA GLU A 70 -8.11 -1.79 -25.22
C GLU A 70 -8.52 -0.41 -25.77
N PRO A 71 -9.82 -0.19 -26.00
CA PRO A 71 -10.29 1.06 -26.59
C PRO A 71 -9.86 2.22 -25.69
N ARG A 72 -9.43 3.33 -26.30
CA ARG A 72 -8.95 4.51 -25.54
C ARG A 72 -9.95 4.92 -24.45
N LEU A 73 -11.25 4.76 -24.74
CA LEU A 73 -12.36 5.02 -23.83
C LEU A 73 -12.26 4.26 -22.50
N THR A 74 -11.94 2.96 -22.48
CA THR A 74 -11.90 2.19 -21.22
C THR A 74 -10.75 2.64 -20.31
N ARG A 75 -9.61 3.02 -20.89
CA ARG A 75 -8.50 3.64 -20.17
C ARG A 75 -8.88 4.99 -19.58
N TRP A 76 -9.58 5.84 -20.34
CA TRP A 76 -10.07 7.13 -19.83
C TRP A 76 -11.11 6.95 -18.72
N LEU A 77 -12.04 6.02 -18.87
CA LEU A 77 -13.06 5.71 -17.87
C LEU A 77 -12.44 5.20 -16.56
N ARG A 78 -11.48 4.26 -16.63
CA ARG A 78 -10.75 3.82 -15.44
C ARG A 78 -10.03 4.99 -14.78
N ARG A 79 -9.28 5.79 -15.54
CA ARG A 79 -8.59 6.99 -15.02
C ARG A 79 -9.52 7.95 -14.31
N GLY A 80 -10.66 8.26 -14.93
CA GLY A 80 -11.69 9.09 -14.33
C GLY A 80 -12.24 8.49 -13.03
N SER A 81 -12.48 7.17 -13.01
CA SER A 81 -12.97 6.47 -11.82
C SER A 81 -11.98 6.51 -10.66
N GLY A 82 -10.69 6.36 -10.91
CA GLY A 82 -9.67 6.50 -9.86
C GLY A 82 -9.57 7.91 -9.29
N ILE A 83 -9.58 8.94 -10.16
CA ILE A 83 -9.60 10.35 -9.71
C ILE A 83 -10.85 10.62 -8.89
N LEU A 84 -12.01 10.12 -9.33
CA LEU A 84 -13.25 10.25 -8.58
C LEU A 84 -13.17 9.55 -7.22
N ALA A 85 -12.49 8.40 -7.11
CA ALA A 85 -12.31 7.71 -5.83
C ALA A 85 -11.51 8.56 -4.83
N HIS A 86 -10.44 9.22 -5.28
CA HIS A 86 -9.68 10.18 -4.46
C HIS A 86 -10.53 11.38 -4.02
N LEU A 87 -11.27 11.98 -4.96
CA LEU A 87 -12.15 13.12 -4.65
C LEU A 87 -13.27 12.72 -3.67
N VAL A 88 -13.84 11.52 -3.83
CA VAL A 88 -14.85 10.98 -2.91
C VAL A 88 -14.26 10.71 -1.54
N ALA A 89 -13.05 10.12 -1.45
CA ALA A 89 -12.38 9.89 -0.17
C ALA A 89 -12.11 11.20 0.60
N VAL A 90 -11.58 12.22 -0.09
CA VAL A 90 -11.33 13.54 0.49
C VAL A 90 -12.65 14.25 0.86
N GLY A 91 -13.60 14.32 -0.07
CA GLY A 91 -14.88 14.98 0.12
C GLY A 91 -15.70 14.34 1.23
N PHE A 92 -15.73 13.02 1.32
CA PHE A 92 -16.43 12.30 2.37
C PHE A 92 -15.80 12.53 3.75
N THR A 93 -14.47 12.55 3.84
CA THR A 93 -13.78 12.86 5.10
C THR A 93 -14.03 14.31 5.56
N ILE A 94 -14.00 15.28 4.64
CA ILE A 94 -14.35 16.67 4.95
C ILE A 94 -15.81 16.75 5.42
N PHE A 95 -16.72 16.11 4.70
CA PHE A 95 -18.14 16.06 5.04
C PHE A 95 -18.37 15.50 6.45
N LEU A 96 -17.81 14.32 6.78
CA LEU A 96 -17.92 13.74 8.12
C LEU A 96 -17.29 14.64 9.18
N THR A 97 -16.17 15.30 8.87
CA THR A 97 -15.50 16.20 9.82
C THR A 97 -16.38 17.40 10.16
N VAL A 98 -16.95 18.06 9.15
CA VAL A 98 -17.86 19.20 9.34
C VAL A 98 -19.13 18.76 10.07
N LEU A 99 -19.72 17.62 9.68
CA LEU A 99 -20.92 17.07 10.30
C LEU A 99 -20.72 16.77 11.78
N SER A 100 -19.51 16.33 12.15
CA SER A 100 -19.17 15.96 13.52
C SER A 100 -19.05 17.14 14.46
N ARG A 101 -18.79 18.36 13.96
CA ARG A 101 -18.58 19.58 14.75
C ARG A 101 -17.53 19.37 15.85
N PRO A 102 -16.26 19.13 15.48
CA PRO A 102 -15.21 18.84 16.45
C PRO A 102 -15.13 19.93 17.52
N GLY A 103 -15.02 19.50 18.78
CA GLY A 103 -14.93 20.39 19.94
C GLY A 103 -16.23 20.56 20.73
N THR A 104 -17.39 20.14 20.19
CA THR A 104 -18.66 20.20 20.95
C THR A 104 -18.77 19.09 22.00
N SER A 105 -18.09 17.96 21.79
CA SER A 105 -18.05 16.84 22.75
C SER A 105 -16.84 15.94 22.50
N LEU A 106 -16.46 15.10 23.47
CA LEU A 106 -15.42 14.07 23.23
C LEU A 106 -15.84 13.09 22.13
N PHE A 107 -17.13 12.74 22.07
CA PHE A 107 -17.68 11.93 20.99
C PHE A 107 -17.45 12.55 19.62
N SER A 108 -17.56 13.87 19.46
CA SER A 108 -17.38 14.55 18.15
C SER A 108 -16.04 14.27 17.49
N TRP A 109 -14.98 14.02 18.27
CA TRP A 109 -13.66 13.71 17.74
C TRP A 109 -13.55 12.28 17.19
N HIS A 110 -14.36 11.34 17.69
CA HIS A 110 -14.35 9.96 17.21
C HIS A 110 -14.61 9.84 15.70
N PRO A 111 -15.74 10.31 15.13
CA PRO A 111 -15.99 10.25 13.70
C PRO A 111 -14.97 11.05 12.87
N VAL A 112 -14.41 12.15 13.39
CA VAL A 112 -13.34 12.91 12.71
C VAL A 112 -12.09 12.04 12.53
N PHE A 113 -11.57 11.48 13.63
CA PHE A 113 -10.36 10.67 13.58
C PHE A 113 -10.58 9.35 12.83
N MET A 114 -11.76 8.74 12.93
CA MET A 114 -12.10 7.54 12.15
C MET A 114 -12.22 7.83 10.65
N ALA A 115 -12.78 8.97 10.26
CA ALA A 115 -12.83 9.40 8.86
C ALA A 115 -11.43 9.68 8.30
N LEU A 116 -10.62 10.45 9.04
CA LEU A 116 -9.22 10.70 8.66
C LEU A 116 -8.43 9.38 8.52
N ALA A 117 -8.62 8.44 9.44
CA ALA A 117 -7.91 7.16 9.42
C ALA A 117 -8.34 6.24 8.28
N PHE A 118 -9.62 5.86 8.23
CA PHE A 118 -10.09 4.80 7.35
C PHE A 118 -10.62 5.30 6.00
N CYS A 119 -11.24 6.48 5.97
CA CYS A 119 -11.81 7.02 4.73
C CYS A 119 -10.75 7.75 3.89
N LEU A 120 -9.81 8.45 4.54
CA LEU A 120 -8.74 9.20 3.85
C LEU A 120 -7.40 8.44 3.85
N CYS A 121 -6.71 8.36 4.98
CA CYS A 121 -5.33 7.87 5.05
C CYS A 121 -5.17 6.44 4.50
N MET A 122 -6.04 5.51 4.94
CA MET A 122 -6.00 4.13 4.46
C MET A 122 -6.34 4.03 2.96
N ALA A 123 -7.40 4.71 2.51
CA ALA A 123 -7.85 4.69 1.11
C ALA A 123 -6.76 5.25 0.17
N GLU A 124 -6.23 6.43 0.49
CA GLU A 124 -5.16 7.09 -0.27
C GLU A 124 -3.88 6.25 -0.30
N ALA A 125 -3.51 5.65 0.82
CA ALA A 125 -2.34 4.77 0.90
C ALA A 125 -2.45 3.54 -0.01
N ILE A 126 -3.66 3.01 -0.22
CA ILE A 126 -3.92 1.86 -1.10
C ILE A 126 -3.99 2.31 -2.56
N LEU A 127 -4.73 3.38 -2.85
CA LEU A 127 -4.92 3.93 -4.19
C LEU A 127 -3.60 4.44 -4.79
N LEU A 128 -2.62 4.82 -3.98
CA LEU A 128 -1.28 5.22 -4.42
C LEU A 128 -0.57 4.17 -5.31
N PHE A 129 -0.86 2.87 -5.08
CA PHE A 129 -0.29 1.78 -5.88
C PHE A 129 -1.04 1.51 -7.18
N SER A 130 -2.10 2.25 -7.47
CA SER A 130 -2.85 2.09 -8.70
C SER A 130 -1.99 2.49 -9.91
N PRO A 131 -1.74 1.57 -10.86
CA PRO A 131 -0.87 1.81 -12.01
C PRO A 131 -1.45 2.85 -12.99
N GLU A 132 -2.77 3.12 -12.95
CA GLU A 132 -3.44 4.08 -13.84
C GLU A 132 -3.98 5.33 -13.11
N HIS A 133 -4.00 5.37 -11.76
CA HIS A 133 -4.69 6.42 -10.98
C HIS A 133 -3.81 7.21 -10.02
N SER A 134 -2.52 6.86 -9.91
CA SER A 134 -1.60 7.59 -9.05
C SER A 134 -1.34 8.99 -9.60
N LEU A 135 -1.84 10.03 -8.92
CA LEU A 135 -1.42 11.43 -9.13
C LEU A 135 0.11 11.60 -9.02
N PHE A 136 0.78 10.61 -8.41
CA PHE A 136 2.22 10.47 -8.25
C PHE A 136 2.85 9.57 -9.32
N PHE A 137 2.45 9.71 -10.59
CA PHE A 137 3.03 8.96 -11.73
C PHE A 137 4.57 9.06 -11.78
N PHE A 138 5.12 10.17 -11.29
CA PHE A 138 6.55 10.47 -11.22
C PHE A 138 7.27 9.86 -10.01
N CYS A 139 6.55 9.30 -9.04
CA CYS A 139 7.19 8.75 -7.85
C CYS A 139 7.75 7.36 -8.09
N SER A 140 9.02 7.17 -7.70
CA SER A 140 9.66 5.86 -7.70
C SER A 140 8.88 4.84 -6.87
N ARG A 141 9.03 3.55 -7.19
CA ARG A 141 8.42 2.46 -6.41
C ARG A 141 8.77 2.54 -4.92
N LYS A 142 10.00 2.98 -4.60
CA LYS A 142 10.46 3.19 -3.22
C LYS A 142 9.68 4.31 -2.53
N ALA A 143 9.44 5.43 -3.21
CA ALA A 143 8.65 6.54 -2.66
C ALA A 143 7.20 6.12 -2.40
N ARG A 144 6.57 5.39 -3.33
CA ARG A 144 5.20 4.86 -3.12
C ARG A 144 5.10 3.94 -1.92
N ILE A 145 6.08 3.07 -1.70
CA ILE A 145 6.14 2.21 -0.51
C ILE A 145 6.25 3.03 0.77
N ARG A 146 7.07 4.11 0.79
CA ARG A 146 7.19 4.98 1.97
C ARG A 146 5.90 5.72 2.27
N LEU A 147 5.25 6.28 1.24
CA LEU A 147 3.99 7.00 1.39
C LEU A 147 2.86 6.06 1.83
N HIS A 148 2.81 4.83 1.30
CA HIS A 148 1.88 3.81 1.79
C HIS A 148 2.11 3.52 3.27
N TRP A 149 3.36 3.30 3.68
CA TRP A 149 3.72 3.11 5.09
C TRP A 149 3.31 4.30 5.96
N ALA A 150 3.63 5.53 5.54
CA ALA A 150 3.26 6.74 6.26
C ALA A 150 1.73 6.86 6.42
N GLY A 151 0.98 6.63 5.34
CA GLY A 151 -0.48 6.65 5.36
C GLY A 151 -1.09 5.58 6.27
N GLN A 152 -0.57 4.34 6.26
CA GLN A 152 -1.04 3.29 7.16
C GLN A 152 -0.69 3.57 8.63
N THR A 153 0.48 4.13 8.91
CA THR A 153 0.86 4.58 10.26
C THR A 153 -0.07 5.69 10.74
N LEU A 154 -0.34 6.69 9.90
CA LEU A 154 -1.29 7.76 10.22
C LEU A 154 -2.71 7.22 10.43
N ALA A 155 -3.13 6.21 9.66
CA ALA A 155 -4.41 5.55 9.87
C ALA A 155 -4.49 4.85 11.24
N ILE A 156 -3.46 4.09 11.63
CA ILE A 156 -3.42 3.43 12.94
C ILE A 156 -3.41 4.45 14.08
N LEU A 157 -2.61 5.52 13.98
CA LEU A 157 -2.55 6.58 14.99
C LEU A 157 -3.89 7.31 15.09
N GLY A 158 -4.49 7.69 13.96
CA GLY A 158 -5.82 8.31 13.92
C GLY A 158 -6.88 7.41 14.52
N ALA A 159 -6.92 6.12 14.17
CA ALA A 159 -7.87 5.18 14.73
C ALA A 159 -7.67 4.97 16.23
N ALA A 160 -6.44 4.92 16.72
CA ALA A 160 -6.15 4.84 18.16
C ALA A 160 -6.64 6.10 18.91
N LEU A 161 -6.40 7.29 18.36
CA LEU A 161 -6.92 8.54 18.92
C LEU A 161 -8.46 8.57 18.93
N GLY A 162 -9.10 8.24 17.81
CA GLY A 162 -10.55 8.18 17.71
C GLY A 162 -11.16 7.13 18.65
N LEU A 163 -10.48 6.02 18.89
CA LEU A 163 -10.88 5.01 19.88
C LEU A 163 -10.74 5.55 21.31
N GLY A 164 -9.64 6.25 21.61
CA GLY A 164 -9.44 6.94 22.89
C GLY A 164 -10.58 7.91 23.19
N PHE A 165 -10.93 8.77 22.23
CA PHE A 165 -12.03 9.74 22.38
C PHE A 165 -13.39 9.08 22.68
N ILE A 166 -13.75 8.01 21.97
CA ILE A 166 -15.03 7.32 22.23
C ILE A 166 -15.04 6.58 23.57
N ILE A 167 -13.90 5.97 23.97
CA ILE A 167 -13.78 5.34 25.28
C ILE A 167 -13.95 6.40 26.37
N SER A 168 -13.17 7.49 26.33
CA SER A 168 -13.28 8.57 27.31
C SER A 168 -14.68 9.20 27.35
N SER A 169 -15.33 9.36 26.19
CA SER A 169 -16.70 9.87 26.13
C SER A 169 -17.70 8.94 26.82
N ARG A 170 -17.57 7.61 26.64
CA ARG A 170 -18.48 6.62 27.24
C ARG A 170 -18.23 6.46 28.72
N THR A 171 -16.97 6.44 29.16
CA THR A 171 -16.61 6.41 30.59
C THR A 171 -17.19 7.61 31.31
N ARG A 172 -17.04 8.83 30.76
CA ARG A 172 -17.63 10.05 31.36
C ARG A 172 -19.16 10.05 31.41
N SER A 173 -19.81 9.25 30.57
CA SER A 173 -21.27 9.17 30.48
C SER A 173 -21.82 7.93 31.17
N GLU A 174 -20.96 7.14 31.85
CA GLU A 174 -21.30 5.85 32.48
C GLU A 174 -22.02 4.88 31.50
N LEU A 175 -21.68 4.96 30.22
CA LEU A 175 -22.28 4.12 29.18
C LEU A 175 -21.44 2.85 28.97
N PRO A 176 -22.08 1.70 28.74
CA PRO A 176 -21.35 0.47 28.47
C PRO A 176 -20.56 0.55 27.15
N HIS A 177 -19.38 -0.07 27.15
CA HIS A 177 -18.49 -0.17 26.00
C HIS A 177 -18.84 -1.40 25.14
N LEU A 178 -18.50 -1.36 23.85
CA LEU A 178 -18.61 -2.51 22.92
C LEU A 178 -20.02 -3.16 22.80
N VAL A 179 -21.09 -2.40 23.00
CA VAL A 179 -22.47 -2.95 22.94
C VAL A 179 -23.04 -3.06 21.53
N SER A 180 -22.50 -2.32 20.57
CA SER A 180 -23.03 -2.25 19.20
C SER A 180 -22.22 -3.10 18.22
N TRP A 181 -22.87 -3.53 17.14
CA TRP A 181 -22.18 -4.16 16.00
C TRP A 181 -21.07 -3.26 15.44
N HIS A 182 -21.31 -1.95 15.33
CA HIS A 182 -20.29 -0.98 14.92
C HIS A 182 -19.04 -1.05 15.81
N SER A 183 -19.21 -1.12 17.13
CA SER A 183 -18.08 -1.18 18.07
C SER A 183 -17.32 -2.51 18.05
N TRP A 184 -18.01 -3.64 17.89
CA TRP A 184 -17.36 -4.95 17.75
C TRP A 184 -16.56 -5.07 16.45
N VAL A 185 -17.20 -4.75 15.32
CA VAL A 185 -16.55 -4.80 14.00
C VAL A 185 -15.45 -3.75 13.90
N GLY A 186 -15.63 -2.57 14.52
CA GLY A 186 -14.60 -1.53 14.58
C GLY A 186 -13.37 -1.95 15.37
N ALA A 187 -13.54 -2.60 16.53
CA ALA A 187 -12.41 -3.14 17.30
C ALA A 187 -11.66 -4.23 16.52
N LEU A 188 -12.40 -5.15 15.87
CA LEU A 188 -11.82 -6.16 15.00
C LEU A 188 -11.07 -5.53 13.81
N THR A 189 -11.61 -4.46 13.23
CA THR A 189 -10.99 -3.72 12.13
C THR A 189 -9.67 -3.08 12.55
N LEU A 190 -9.63 -2.44 13.72
CA LEU A 190 -8.40 -1.86 14.22
C LEU A 190 -7.33 -2.94 14.46
N LEU A 191 -7.70 -4.05 15.09
CA LEU A 191 -6.79 -5.17 15.32
C LEU A 191 -6.26 -5.73 14.01
N ALA A 192 -7.14 -6.00 13.05
CA ALA A 192 -6.75 -6.52 11.74
C ALA A 192 -5.87 -5.53 10.97
N THR A 193 -6.10 -4.22 11.09
CA THR A 193 -5.26 -3.17 10.50
C THR A 193 -3.84 -3.20 11.09
N ILE A 194 -3.71 -3.33 12.40
CA ILE A 194 -2.40 -3.44 13.07
C ILE A 194 -1.69 -4.73 12.61
N SER A 195 -2.36 -5.87 12.63
CA SER A 195 -1.79 -7.14 12.15
C SER A 195 -1.35 -7.06 10.68
N GLN A 196 -2.14 -6.38 9.85
CA GLN A 196 -1.86 -6.16 8.44
C GLN A 196 -0.63 -5.26 8.21
N ALA A 197 -0.46 -4.21 9.03
CA ALA A 197 0.73 -3.36 9.01
C ALA A 197 1.99 -4.12 9.44
N LEU A 198 1.90 -4.96 10.48
CA LEU A 198 3.00 -5.84 10.90
C LEU A 198 3.38 -6.85 9.80
N CYS A 199 2.39 -7.43 9.11
CA CYS A 199 2.62 -8.26 7.93
C CYS A 199 3.36 -7.50 6.82
N GLY A 200 2.99 -6.23 6.60
CA GLY A 200 3.70 -5.32 5.70
C GLY A 200 5.15 -5.07 6.12
N LEU A 201 5.46 -5.08 7.41
CA LEU A 201 6.81 -4.80 7.93
C LEU A 201 7.74 -5.98 7.64
N CYS A 202 7.22 -7.19 7.79
CA CYS A 202 7.93 -8.41 7.41
C CYS A 202 8.37 -8.41 5.93
N LEU A 203 7.62 -7.73 5.04
CA LEU A 203 7.99 -7.58 3.63
C LEU A 203 9.16 -6.62 3.38
N LEU A 204 9.50 -5.74 4.32
CA LEU A 204 10.65 -4.82 4.23
C LEU A 204 11.97 -5.49 4.57
N CYS A 205 11.94 -6.68 5.19
CA CYS A 205 13.11 -7.47 5.59
C CYS A 205 13.31 -8.73 4.74
N PRO A 206 13.52 -8.62 3.41
CA PRO A 206 13.60 -9.79 2.53
C PRO A 206 14.83 -10.66 2.78
N ARG A 207 15.89 -10.13 3.41
CA ARG A 207 17.12 -10.88 3.71
C ARG A 207 16.89 -12.07 4.66
N ALA A 208 15.82 -12.03 5.44
CA ALA A 208 15.45 -13.13 6.34
C ALA A 208 14.48 -14.15 5.69
N ALA A 209 14.01 -13.91 4.46
CA ALA A 209 12.94 -14.70 3.84
C ALA A 209 13.34 -15.25 2.46
N ARG A 210 13.11 -16.55 2.25
CA ARG A 210 13.24 -17.18 0.92
C ARG A 210 12.34 -16.49 -0.10
N VAL A 211 12.78 -16.41 -1.37
CA VAL A 211 12.08 -15.70 -2.45
C VAL A 211 10.62 -16.17 -2.63
N SER A 212 10.36 -17.49 -2.55
CA SER A 212 9.00 -18.06 -2.62
C SER A 212 8.11 -17.62 -1.46
N ARG A 213 8.68 -17.45 -0.25
CA ARG A 213 7.99 -16.94 0.93
C ARG A 213 7.64 -15.47 0.78
N VAL A 214 8.52 -14.67 0.17
CA VAL A 214 8.27 -13.24 -0.12
C VAL A 214 7.14 -13.07 -1.13
N ALA A 215 7.08 -13.89 -2.18
CA ALA A 215 6.00 -13.85 -3.17
C ALA A 215 4.64 -14.17 -2.54
N ARG A 216 4.55 -15.26 -1.75
CA ARG A 216 3.35 -15.62 -0.99
C ARG A 216 2.94 -14.56 0.02
N LEU A 217 3.90 -13.99 0.76
CA LEU A 217 3.61 -12.97 1.77
C LEU A 217 3.08 -11.68 1.12
N LYS A 218 3.57 -11.33 -0.08
CA LYS A 218 3.00 -10.22 -0.86
C LYS A 218 1.57 -10.48 -1.29
N LEU A 219 1.28 -11.71 -1.74
CA LEU A 219 -0.08 -12.13 -2.10
C LEU A 219 -1.00 -12.02 -0.88
N TYR A 220 -0.62 -12.60 0.26
CA TYR A 220 -1.40 -12.52 1.49
C TYR A 220 -1.58 -11.07 1.96
N HIS A 221 -0.53 -10.26 1.95
CA HIS A 221 -0.64 -8.85 2.32
C HIS A 221 -1.65 -8.14 1.40
N LEU A 222 -1.59 -8.35 0.09
CA LEU A 222 -2.50 -7.65 -0.81
C LEU A 222 -3.95 -8.20 -0.73
N THR A 223 -4.18 -9.51 -0.55
CA THR A 223 -5.56 -10.05 -0.37
C THR A 223 -6.15 -9.76 1.01
N CYS A 224 -5.40 -10.00 2.09
CA CYS A 224 -5.86 -9.69 3.44
C CYS A 224 -6.04 -8.18 3.63
N GLY A 225 -5.18 -7.36 3.00
CA GLY A 225 -5.32 -5.91 3.01
C GLY A 225 -6.62 -5.43 2.36
N LEU A 226 -7.04 -6.06 1.25
CA LEU A 226 -8.34 -5.80 0.65
C LEU A 226 -9.49 -6.15 1.63
N VAL A 227 -9.43 -7.31 2.27
CA VAL A 227 -10.45 -7.72 3.26
C VAL A 227 -10.51 -6.73 4.43
N VAL A 228 -9.38 -6.29 4.96
CA VAL A 228 -9.32 -5.27 6.03
C VAL A 228 -9.94 -3.95 5.58
N TYR A 229 -9.66 -3.51 4.36
CA TYR A 229 -10.24 -2.27 3.82
C TYR A 229 -11.77 -2.38 3.63
N LEU A 230 -12.26 -3.52 3.16
CA LEU A 230 -13.70 -3.78 3.07
C LEU A 230 -14.36 -3.85 4.46
N MET A 231 -13.70 -4.45 5.44
CA MET A 231 -14.18 -4.49 6.82
C MET A 231 -14.21 -3.09 7.46
N ALA A 232 -13.24 -2.22 7.15
CA ALA A 232 -13.27 -0.81 7.52
C ALA A 232 -14.44 -0.08 6.86
N THR A 233 -14.72 -0.35 5.58
CA THR A 233 -15.88 0.19 4.86
C THR A 233 -17.18 -0.22 5.54
N VAL A 234 -17.34 -1.50 5.89
CA VAL A 234 -18.50 -2.00 6.65
C VAL A 234 -18.62 -1.34 8.03
N THR A 235 -17.50 -1.13 8.72
CA THR A 235 -17.48 -0.41 10.00
C THR A 235 -18.01 1.01 9.87
N VAL A 236 -17.59 1.73 8.82
CA VAL A 236 -18.09 3.09 8.51
C VAL A 236 -19.58 3.05 8.22
N LEU A 237 -20.06 2.12 7.38
CA LEU A 237 -21.48 1.96 7.08
C LEU A 237 -22.28 1.68 8.36
N LEU A 238 -21.81 0.78 9.23
CA LEU A 238 -22.43 0.53 10.55
C LEU A 238 -22.48 1.80 11.41
N GLY A 239 -21.47 2.66 11.32
CA GLY A 239 -21.46 3.97 11.98
C GLY A 239 -22.53 4.91 11.42
N MET A 240 -22.77 4.87 10.11
CA MET A 240 -23.81 5.66 9.43
C MET A 240 -25.23 5.13 9.69
N HIS A 241 -25.36 3.88 10.11
CA HIS A 241 -26.60 3.30 10.63
C HIS A 241 -26.84 3.61 12.11
N SER A 242 -25.90 4.26 12.80
CA SER A 242 -26.11 4.66 14.19
C SER A 242 -27.19 5.75 14.31
N VAL A 243 -27.87 5.75 15.46
CA VAL A 243 -28.86 6.78 15.82
C VAL A 243 -28.27 8.19 15.70
N TRP A 244 -27.00 8.36 16.06
CA TRP A 244 -26.32 9.66 15.97
C TRP A 244 -26.27 10.17 14.53
N PHE A 245 -25.87 9.33 13.56
CA PHE A 245 -25.73 9.74 12.16
C PHE A 245 -27.10 9.98 11.51
N GLN A 246 -28.07 9.10 11.78
CA GLN A 246 -29.45 9.24 11.27
C GLN A 246 -30.18 10.47 11.84
N ALA A 247 -29.76 10.98 13.00
CA ALA A 247 -30.25 12.25 13.52
C ALA A 247 -29.75 13.45 12.71
N GLN A 248 -28.59 13.34 12.04
CA GLN A 248 -28.01 14.44 11.25
C GLN A 248 -28.52 14.48 9.81
N ILE A 249 -28.64 13.32 9.15
CA ILE A 249 -28.98 13.20 7.73
C ILE A 249 -30.22 12.32 7.57
N LYS A 250 -31.25 12.82 6.86
CA LYS A 250 -32.54 12.16 6.67
C LYS A 250 -32.90 12.00 5.19
N GLY A 251 -33.82 11.09 4.91
CA GLY A 251 -34.40 10.89 3.58
C GLY A 251 -33.38 10.43 2.53
N ALA A 252 -33.55 10.88 1.29
CA ALA A 252 -32.72 10.46 0.15
C ALA A 252 -31.22 10.73 0.33
N ALA A 253 -30.87 11.81 1.04
CA ALA A 253 -29.47 12.18 1.30
C ALA A 253 -28.70 11.10 2.08
N TRP A 254 -29.39 10.34 2.96
CA TRP A 254 -28.75 9.27 3.73
C TRP A 254 -28.26 8.13 2.81
N TYR A 255 -29.07 7.73 1.82
CA TYR A 255 -28.69 6.72 0.83
C TYR A 255 -27.52 7.19 -0.04
N LEU A 256 -27.49 8.47 -0.42
CA LEU A 256 -26.34 9.04 -1.14
C LEU A 256 -25.07 8.97 -0.28
N CYS A 257 -25.16 9.26 1.01
CA CYS A 257 -24.03 9.14 1.92
C CYS A 257 -23.50 7.70 2.01
N LEU A 258 -24.35 6.66 1.94
CA LEU A 258 -23.90 5.26 1.95
C LEU A 258 -23.09 4.89 0.71
N ALA A 259 -23.38 5.51 -0.43
CA ALA A 259 -22.63 5.27 -1.67
C ALA A 259 -21.20 5.82 -1.61
N LEU A 260 -20.96 6.87 -0.80
CA LEU A 260 -19.66 7.54 -0.71
C LEU A 260 -18.52 6.62 -0.26
N PRO A 261 -18.59 5.88 0.86
CA PRO A 261 -17.54 4.94 1.23
C PRO A 261 -17.52 3.68 0.35
N LEU A 262 -18.65 3.28 -0.26
CA LEU A 262 -18.73 2.13 -1.16
C LEU A 262 -17.99 2.36 -2.48
N TYR A 263 -18.01 3.58 -3.02
CA TYR A 263 -17.41 3.88 -4.31
C TYR A 263 -15.88 3.64 -4.32
N PRO A 264 -15.06 4.22 -3.41
CA PRO A 264 -13.63 3.89 -3.32
C PRO A 264 -13.38 2.41 -3.00
N ALA A 265 -14.24 1.76 -2.20
CA ALA A 265 -14.14 0.32 -1.92
C ALA A 265 -14.22 -0.54 -3.18
N LEU A 266 -15.18 -0.23 -4.07
CA LEU A 266 -15.32 -0.92 -5.36
C LEU A 266 -14.13 -0.65 -6.29
N VAL A 267 -13.64 0.60 -6.33
CA VAL A 267 -12.46 0.96 -7.15
C VAL A 267 -11.21 0.21 -6.67
N VAL A 268 -10.97 0.17 -5.36
CA VAL A 268 -9.85 -0.58 -4.76
C VAL A 268 -10.00 -2.07 -5.00
N MET A 269 -11.20 -2.63 -4.82
CA MET A 269 -11.48 -4.05 -5.07
C MET A 269 -11.21 -4.41 -6.54
N HIS A 270 -11.63 -3.54 -7.47
CA HIS A 270 -11.38 -3.72 -8.89
C HIS A 270 -9.89 -3.63 -9.23
N GLN A 271 -9.18 -2.63 -8.70
CA GLN A 271 -7.73 -2.46 -8.86
C GLN A 271 -6.96 -3.70 -8.41
N ILE A 272 -7.28 -4.21 -7.22
CA ILE A 272 -6.59 -5.34 -6.62
C ILE A 272 -6.91 -6.62 -7.40
N SER A 273 -8.18 -6.91 -7.67
CA SER A 273 -8.61 -8.10 -8.42
C SER A 273 -8.02 -8.14 -9.84
N SER A 274 -8.02 -7.00 -10.54
CA SER A 274 -7.48 -6.89 -11.90
C SER A 274 -5.96 -7.05 -11.95
N SER A 275 -5.26 -6.77 -10.85
CA SER A 275 -3.81 -7.00 -10.74
C SER A 275 -3.46 -8.49 -10.55
N TYR A 276 -4.42 -9.31 -10.11
CA TYR A 276 -4.24 -10.73 -9.83
C TYR A 276 -4.66 -11.67 -10.95
N LEU A 277 -5.81 -11.41 -11.58
CA LEU A 277 -6.39 -12.28 -12.60
C LEU A 277 -5.47 -12.56 -13.81
N PRO A 278 -4.64 -11.60 -14.31
CA PRO A 278 -3.72 -11.87 -15.41
C PRO A 278 -2.64 -12.90 -15.08
N ARG A 279 -2.20 -12.99 -13.81
CA ARG A 279 -1.18 -13.98 -13.39
C ARG A 279 -1.72 -15.40 -13.39
N LYS A 280 -2.97 -15.59 -12.98
CA LYS A 280 -3.62 -16.91 -12.95
C LYS A 280 -3.82 -17.48 -14.37
N LYS A 281 -4.09 -16.63 -15.37
CA LYS A 281 -4.19 -17.07 -16.77
C LYS A 281 -2.85 -17.51 -17.36
N MET A 282 -1.73 -16.93 -16.93
CA MET A 282 -0.41 -17.32 -17.43
C MET A 282 0.11 -18.61 -16.77
N GLU A 283 -0.20 -18.87 -15.50
CA GLU A 283 0.17 -20.13 -14.81
C GLU A 283 -0.63 -21.35 -15.28
N ILE A 284 -1.84 -21.17 -15.83
CA ILE A 284 -2.66 -22.27 -16.37
C ILE A 284 -2.31 -22.58 -17.84
N ALA A 285 -1.60 -21.66 -18.51
CA ALA A 285 -1.22 -21.77 -19.92
C ALA A 285 0.23 -22.22 -20.16
N THR A 286 0.95 -22.60 -19.11
CA THR A 286 2.31 -23.21 -19.12
C THR A 286 2.28 -24.54 -18.42
#